data_AF-A0A101X7P2-F1
#
_entry.id   AF-A0A101X7P2-F1
#
_cell.length_a   1.000
_cell.length_b   1.000
_cell.length_c   1.000
_cell.angle_alpha   90.00
_cell.angle_beta   90.00
_cell.angle_gamma   90.00
#
_symmetry.space_group_name_H-M   'P 1'
#
loop_
_entity.id
_entity.type
_entity.pdbx_description
1 polymer ?
#
loop_
_entity_poly.entity_id
_entity_poly.type
_entity_poly.pdbx_seq_one_letter_code
_entity_poly.pdbx_strand_id
1 'polypeptide(L)'
;MVVFDFKQVKLGFEEWRRLGNELKRIGASDKLELVLNIVVIPATEDEEDEEGEEHHQHTAPPGFMEDLSKVVDAIKSEYHASADYHSHGDHGELLVALTTDGTNIPNVIRGIIEEARGCESCMIHSIDGEVHLGNDVSAIMFGDSYKLTFILPGQDGRRLIIMELNT
;
A
#
# COMPACT_ATOMS: atom_id res chain seq x y z
N MET A 1 22.09 19.92 3.43
CA MET A 1 22.82 18.64 3.58
C MET A 1 21.94 17.73 4.41
N VAL A 2 21.16 16.87 3.75
CA VAL A 2 20.22 15.96 4.45
C VAL A 2 21.06 14.90 5.15
N VAL A 3 21.03 14.91 6.48
CA VAL A 3 21.66 13.86 7.28
C VAL A 3 20.73 12.66 7.21
N PHE A 4 21.01 11.72 6.30
CA PHE A 4 20.36 10.42 6.30
C PHE A 4 20.69 9.70 7.61
N ASP A 5 19.71 9.52 8.48
CA ASP A 5 19.89 8.70 9.68
C ASP A 5 19.92 7.22 9.28
N PHE A 6 21.14 6.74 8.99
CA PHE A 6 21.42 5.35 8.64
C PHE A 6 20.87 4.32 9.65
N LYS A 7 20.57 4.71 10.90
CA LYS A 7 19.95 3.80 11.87
C LYS A 7 18.46 3.62 11.60
N GLN A 8 17.73 4.69 11.28
CA GLN A 8 16.30 4.61 10.96
C GLN A 8 16.08 3.79 9.67
N VAL A 9 16.91 3.98 8.65
CA VAL A 9 16.85 3.21 7.40
C VAL A 9 17.10 1.71 7.66
N LYS A 10 18.05 1.37 8.55
CA LYS A 10 18.33 -0.04 8.92
C LYS A 10 17.20 -0.68 9.73
N LEU A 11 16.58 0.08 10.64
CA LEU A 11 15.45 -0.39 11.45
C LEU A 11 14.23 -0.70 10.58
N GLY A 12 13.89 0.19 9.65
CA GLY A 12 12.79 -0.06 8.71
C GLY A 12 12.99 -1.33 7.88
N PHE A 13 14.20 -1.56 7.36
CA PHE A 13 14.50 -2.78 6.59
C PHE A 13 14.36 -4.07 7.41
N GLU A 14 14.69 -4.03 8.70
CA GLU A 14 14.54 -5.18 9.60
C GLU A 14 13.07 -5.53 9.87
N GLU A 15 12.21 -4.52 10.02
CA GLU A 15 10.77 -4.68 10.23
C GLU A 15 10.10 -5.33 9.01
N TRP A 16 10.42 -4.84 7.80
CA TRP A 16 9.94 -5.44 6.55
C TRP A 16 10.41 -6.89 6.37
N ARG A 17 11.67 -7.18 6.73
CA ARG A 17 12.19 -8.54 6.71
C ARG A 17 11.46 -9.44 7.72
N ARG A 18 11.17 -8.92 8.91
CA ARG A 18 10.41 -9.65 9.94
C ARG A 18 9.01 -9.97 9.46
N LEU A 19 8.32 -9.03 8.80
CA LEU A 19 7.00 -9.27 8.19
C LEU A 19 7.09 -10.41 7.18
N GLY A 20 8.07 -10.39 6.28
CA GLY A 20 8.27 -11.46 5.29
C GLY A 20 8.49 -12.84 5.91
N ASN A 21 9.17 -12.90 7.05
CA ASN A 21 9.35 -14.17 7.79
C ASN A 21 8.05 -14.67 8.41
N GLU A 22 7.22 -13.78 8.96
CA GLU A 22 5.92 -14.15 9.53
C GLU A 22 4.94 -14.59 8.43
N LEU A 23 4.89 -13.88 7.31
CA LEU A 23 4.07 -14.28 6.15
C LEU A 23 4.55 -15.61 5.55
N LYS A 24 5.87 -15.83 5.46
CA LYS A 24 6.41 -17.15 5.09
C LYS A 24 5.95 -18.25 6.02
N ARG A 25 5.95 -18.01 7.34
CA ARG A 25 5.48 -18.99 8.33
C ARG A 25 4.00 -19.28 8.15
N ILE A 26 3.18 -18.25 7.91
CA ILE A 26 1.74 -18.35 7.69
C ILE A 26 1.44 -19.16 6.43
N GLY A 27 2.07 -18.82 5.29
CA GLY A 27 1.89 -19.56 4.04
C GLY A 27 2.54 -20.95 4.05
N ALA A 28 3.52 -21.19 4.92
CA ALA A 28 4.30 -22.42 4.97
C ALA A 28 4.93 -22.79 3.61
N SER A 29 4.30 -23.69 2.86
CA SER A 29 4.69 -24.09 1.49
C SER A 29 3.74 -23.58 0.41
N ASP A 30 2.61 -23.01 0.82
CA ASP A 30 1.57 -22.51 -0.07
C ASP A 30 1.82 -21.04 -0.41
N LYS A 31 1.32 -20.64 -1.58
CA LYS A 31 1.32 -19.25 -1.97
C LYS A 31 0.21 -18.52 -1.24
N LEU A 32 0.46 -17.26 -0.92
CA LEU A 32 -0.49 -16.34 -0.32
C LEU A 32 -1.02 -15.40 -1.39
N GLU A 33 -2.32 -15.10 -1.32
CA GLU A 33 -2.94 -14.07 -2.12
C GLU A 33 -2.87 -12.74 -1.36
N LEU A 34 -2.37 -11.71 -2.01
CA LEU A 34 -2.37 -10.33 -1.53
C LEU A 34 -3.46 -9.58 -2.28
N VAL A 35 -4.33 -8.90 -1.54
CA VAL A 35 -5.32 -7.96 -2.07
C VAL A 35 -5.06 -6.59 -1.45
N LEU A 36 -4.95 -5.56 -2.28
CA LEU A 36 -4.69 -4.18 -1.91
C LEU A 36 -5.81 -3.29 -2.43
N ASN A 37 -6.21 -2.32 -1.62
CA ASN A 37 -6.94 -1.15 -2.02
C ASN A 37 -6.10 0.08 -1.67
N ILE A 38 -5.77 0.90 -2.66
CA ILE A 38 -5.04 2.16 -2.45
C ILE A 38 -5.95 3.30 -2.88
N VAL A 39 -6.31 4.15 -1.92
CA VAL A 39 -7.08 5.36 -2.21
C VAL A 39 -6.10 6.49 -2.50
N VAL A 40 -6.29 7.15 -3.63
CA VAL A 40 -5.52 8.32 -4.04
C VAL A 40 -6.43 9.53 -4.19
N ILE A 41 -5.92 10.70 -3.83
CA ILE A 41 -6.60 11.99 -4.00
C ILE A 41 -5.76 12.88 -4.92
N PRO A 42 -6.37 13.87 -5.59
CA PRO A 42 -5.62 14.87 -6.35
C PRO A 42 -4.55 15.56 -5.51
N ALA A 43 -3.36 15.74 -6.08
CA ALA A 43 -2.34 16.61 -5.49
C ALA A 43 -2.79 18.07 -5.69
N THR A 44 -3.20 18.76 -4.63
CA THR A 44 -3.45 20.21 -4.65
C THR A 44 -2.16 20.94 -4.27
N GLU A 45 -1.79 21.99 -5.01
CA GLU A 45 -0.53 22.74 -4.81
C GLU A 45 -0.48 23.56 -3.50
N ASP A 46 -1.57 23.62 -2.71
CA ASP A 46 -1.66 24.47 -1.52
C ASP A 46 -1.81 23.64 -0.22
N GLU A 47 -0.68 23.30 0.40
CA GLU A 47 -0.61 22.97 1.84
C GLU A 47 -0.10 24.19 2.65
N GLU A 48 -0.67 25.37 2.45
CA GLU A 48 -0.56 26.47 3.40
C GLU A 48 -1.96 27.00 3.73
N ASP A 49 -2.36 26.81 4.99
CA ASP A 49 -3.42 27.53 5.73
C ASP A 49 -4.71 27.89 4.97
N GLU A 50 -5.85 27.29 5.36
CA GLU A 50 -7.03 28.08 5.72
C GLU A 50 -8.14 27.25 6.41
N GLU A 51 -8.45 27.65 7.64
CA GLU A 51 -9.77 27.44 8.25
C GLU A 51 -10.80 28.21 7.41
N GLY A 52 -11.49 27.51 6.50
CA GLY A 52 -12.54 28.12 5.67
C GLY A 52 -13.52 27.07 5.20
N GLU A 53 -14.74 27.12 5.73
CA GLU A 53 -15.89 26.39 5.21
C GLU A 53 -16.21 26.86 3.77
N GLU A 54 -15.65 26.22 2.74
CA GLU A 54 -16.17 26.30 1.38
C GLU A 54 -16.26 24.90 0.75
N HIS A 55 -17.48 24.53 0.38
CA HIS A 55 -17.80 23.35 -0.42
C HIS A 55 -17.22 23.52 -1.84
N HIS A 56 -15.90 23.36 -1.99
CA HIS A 56 -15.31 23.20 -3.31
C HIS A 56 -15.68 21.80 -3.82
N GLN A 57 -16.43 21.74 -4.92
CA GLN A 57 -16.49 20.51 -5.72
C GLN A 57 -15.08 20.26 -6.24
N HIS A 58 -14.33 19.41 -5.53
CA HIS A 58 -13.04 18.91 -5.97
C HIS A 58 -13.30 18.05 -7.21
N THR A 59 -13.31 18.65 -8.39
CA THR A 59 -13.20 17.90 -9.64
C THR A 59 -11.73 17.60 -9.87
N ALA A 60 -11.43 16.32 -10.10
CA ALA A 60 -10.10 15.81 -10.35
C ALA A 60 -9.41 16.62 -11.47
N PRO A 61 -8.13 16.97 -11.30
CA PRO A 61 -7.41 17.77 -12.27
C PRO A 61 -7.29 17.05 -13.62
N PRO A 62 -7.16 17.79 -14.73
CA PRO A 62 -6.86 17.20 -16.03
C PRO A 62 -5.61 16.33 -15.95
N GLY A 63 -5.71 15.06 -16.32
CA GLY A 63 -4.59 14.11 -16.26
C GLY A 63 -4.64 13.12 -15.10
N PHE A 64 -5.42 13.38 -14.04
CA PHE A 64 -5.55 12.47 -12.88
C PHE A 64 -5.88 11.03 -13.28
N MET A 65 -6.86 10.87 -14.18
CA MET A 65 -7.26 9.55 -14.69
C MET A 65 -6.21 8.89 -15.58
N GLU A 66 -5.47 9.70 -16.36
CA GLU A 66 -4.43 9.18 -17.24
C GLU A 66 -3.24 8.67 -16.42
N ASP A 67 -2.86 9.40 -15.38
CA ASP A 67 -1.76 9.02 -14.49
C ASP A 67 -2.13 7.81 -13.64
N LEU A 68 -3.35 7.75 -13.10
CA LEU A 68 -3.85 6.56 -12.42
C LEU A 68 -3.84 5.33 -13.33
N SER A 69 -4.24 5.49 -14.60
CA SER A 69 -4.16 4.42 -15.58
C SER A 69 -2.72 3.96 -15.85
N LYS A 70 -1.75 4.88 -15.94
CA LYS A 70 -0.33 4.54 -16.11
C LYS A 70 0.21 3.76 -14.92
N VAL A 71 -0.15 4.15 -13.69
CA VAL A 71 0.23 3.44 -12.46
C VAL A 71 -0.32 2.01 -12.48
N VAL A 72 -1.60 1.82 -12.85
CA VAL A 72 -2.19 0.48 -12.99
C VAL A 72 -1.44 -0.36 -14.01
N ASP A 73 -1.13 0.19 -15.17
CA ASP A 73 -0.44 -0.53 -16.23
C ASP A 73 0.99 -0.91 -15.82
N ALA A 74 1.69 -0.03 -15.09
CA ALA A 74 2.99 -0.33 -14.50
C ALA A 74 2.91 -1.49 -13.50
N ILE A 75 1.94 -1.45 -12.57
CA ILE A 75 1.74 -2.52 -11.57
C ILE A 75 1.43 -3.86 -12.23
N LYS A 76 0.54 -3.88 -13.24
CA LYS A 76 0.23 -5.08 -14.03
C LYS A 76 1.47 -5.65 -14.70
N SER A 77 2.28 -4.78 -15.30
CA SER A 77 3.45 -5.18 -16.07
C SER A 77 4.57 -5.72 -15.18
N GLU A 78 4.90 -5.01 -14.10
CA GLU A 78 6.04 -5.34 -13.24
C GLU A 78 5.75 -6.50 -12.29
N TYR A 79 4.58 -6.53 -11.66
CA TYR A 79 4.26 -7.51 -10.62
C TYR A 79 3.40 -8.67 -11.13
N HIS A 80 3.01 -8.68 -12.41
CA HIS A 80 2.07 -9.65 -13.00
C HIS A 80 0.77 -9.78 -12.19
N ALA A 81 0.32 -8.66 -11.63
CA ALA A 81 -0.87 -8.58 -10.79
C ALA A 81 -2.14 -8.37 -11.62
N SER A 82 -3.28 -8.81 -11.08
CA SER A 82 -4.57 -8.29 -11.50
C SER A 82 -4.74 -6.94 -10.84
N ALA A 83 -4.88 -5.87 -11.62
CA ALA A 83 -5.13 -4.55 -11.07
C ALA A 83 -6.24 -3.84 -11.84
N ASP A 84 -7.01 -3.02 -11.16
CA ASP A 84 -8.00 -2.15 -11.77
C ASP A 84 -8.09 -0.85 -10.97
N TYR A 85 -8.76 0.14 -11.53
CA TYR A 85 -9.02 1.37 -10.81
C TYR A 85 -10.45 1.84 -10.99
N HIS A 86 -10.97 2.44 -9.94
CA HIS A 86 -12.19 3.22 -9.98
C HIS A 86 -11.87 4.68 -9.65
N SER A 87 -12.71 5.59 -10.10
CA SER A 87 -12.51 7.00 -9.79
C SER A 87 -13.85 7.70 -9.65
N HIS A 88 -13.92 8.48 -8.60
CA HIS A 88 -14.96 9.44 -8.31
C HIS A 88 -14.39 10.86 -8.49
N GLY A 89 -15.27 11.86 -8.51
CA GLY A 89 -14.89 13.23 -8.89
C GLY A 89 -13.70 13.78 -8.12
N ASP A 90 -13.45 13.32 -6.89
CA ASP A 90 -12.49 13.83 -5.93
C ASP A 90 -11.47 12.78 -5.43
N HIS A 91 -11.56 11.51 -5.85
CA HIS A 91 -10.63 10.45 -5.45
C HIS A 91 -10.60 9.27 -6.43
N GLY A 92 -9.50 8.52 -6.43
CA GLY A 92 -9.32 7.28 -7.16
C GLY A 92 -9.10 6.11 -6.19
N GLU A 93 -9.55 4.94 -6.57
CA GLU A 93 -9.32 3.69 -5.85
C GLU A 93 -8.55 2.73 -6.76
N LEU A 94 -7.45 2.20 -6.27
CA LEU A 94 -6.60 1.23 -6.95
C LEU A 94 -6.77 -0.13 -6.30
N LEU A 95 -7.33 -1.08 -7.02
CA LEU A 95 -7.47 -2.46 -6.56
C LEU A 95 -6.37 -3.30 -7.18
N VAL A 96 -5.58 -3.99 -6.36
CA VAL A 96 -4.50 -4.88 -6.82
C VAL A 96 -4.62 -6.23 -6.13
N ALA A 97 -4.57 -7.31 -6.91
CA ALA A 97 -4.57 -8.68 -6.41
C ALA A 97 -3.49 -9.52 -7.09
N LEU A 98 -2.72 -10.28 -6.32
CA LEU A 98 -1.74 -11.23 -6.85
C LEU A 98 -1.46 -12.38 -5.88
N THR A 99 -0.90 -13.46 -6.40
CA THR A 99 -0.53 -14.65 -5.61
C THR A 99 0.97 -14.88 -5.65
N THR A 100 1.62 -14.88 -4.48
CA THR A 100 3.09 -15.02 -4.38
C THR A 100 3.51 -15.70 -3.07
N ASP A 101 4.80 -15.99 -2.93
CA ASP A 101 5.35 -16.54 -1.70
C ASP A 101 5.32 -15.47 -0.60
N GLY A 102 5.03 -15.87 0.64
CA GLY A 102 4.95 -14.93 1.78
C GLY A 102 6.21 -14.08 2.00
N THR A 103 7.38 -14.57 1.62
CA THR A 103 8.64 -13.79 1.68
C THR A 103 8.68 -12.62 0.69
N ASN A 104 7.90 -12.68 -0.38
CA ASN A 104 7.94 -11.70 -1.47
C ASN A 104 6.91 -10.59 -1.28
N ILE A 105 5.82 -10.85 -0.54
CA ILE A 105 4.75 -9.87 -0.27
C ILE A 105 5.29 -8.51 0.21
N PRO A 106 6.22 -8.43 1.20
CA PRO A 106 6.80 -7.14 1.61
C PRO A 106 7.40 -6.32 0.46
N ASN A 107 8.11 -6.98 -0.45
CA ASN A 107 8.75 -6.31 -1.58
C ASN A 107 7.71 -5.86 -2.61
N VAL A 108 6.67 -6.68 -2.83
CA VAL A 108 5.57 -6.34 -3.74
C VAL A 108 4.78 -5.14 -3.21
N ILE A 109 4.43 -5.12 -1.93
CA ILE A 109 3.72 -3.98 -1.31
C ILE A 109 4.53 -2.70 -1.47
N ARG A 110 5.81 -2.73 -1.09
CA ARG A 110 6.69 -1.56 -1.23
C ARG A 110 6.79 -1.09 -2.68
N GLY A 111 6.99 -2.01 -3.61
CA GLY A 111 7.06 -1.71 -5.02
C GLY A 111 5.80 -1.04 -5.57
N ILE A 112 4.62 -1.59 -5.24
CA ILE A 112 3.33 -0.99 -5.61
C ILE A 112 3.15 0.40 -5.02
N ILE A 113 3.57 0.62 -3.76
CA ILE A 113 3.52 1.94 -3.12
C ILE A 113 4.44 2.92 -3.85
N GLU A 114 5.64 2.50 -4.27
CA GLU A 114 6.53 3.37 -5.04
C GLU A 114 5.97 3.72 -6.42
N GLU A 115 5.37 2.75 -7.11
CA GLU A 115 4.68 3.02 -8.39
C GLU A 115 3.53 4.00 -8.19
N ALA A 116 2.74 3.83 -7.12
CA ALA A 116 1.65 4.76 -6.78
C ALA A 116 2.14 6.16 -6.39
N ARG A 117 3.28 6.26 -5.68
CA ARG A 117 3.95 7.55 -5.39
C ARG A 117 4.53 8.23 -6.63
N GLY A 118 4.74 7.48 -7.72
CA GLY A 118 5.15 8.01 -9.03
C GLY A 118 4.05 8.80 -9.75
N CYS A 119 2.82 8.81 -9.23
CA CYS A 119 1.73 9.62 -9.75
C CYS A 119 1.97 11.11 -9.48
N GLU A 120 2.32 11.89 -10.50
CA GLU A 120 2.61 13.32 -10.33
C GLU A 120 1.37 14.15 -9.97
N SER A 121 0.18 13.70 -10.37
CA SER A 121 -1.08 14.41 -10.15
C SER A 121 -1.89 13.90 -8.96
N CYS A 122 -1.39 12.91 -8.21
CA CYS A 122 -2.11 12.31 -7.10
C CYS A 122 -1.24 11.93 -5.90
N MET A 123 -1.87 11.91 -4.73
CA MET A 123 -1.25 11.53 -3.46
C MET A 123 -2.01 10.35 -2.87
N ILE A 124 -1.28 9.40 -2.29
CA ILE A 124 -1.89 8.28 -1.57
C ILE A 124 -2.52 8.81 -0.27
N HIS A 125 -3.84 8.64 -0.15
CA HIS A 125 -4.61 8.98 1.03
C HIS A 125 -4.64 7.82 2.04
N SER A 126 -4.93 6.61 1.56
CA SER A 126 -4.94 5.41 2.41
C SER A 126 -4.54 4.17 1.63
N ILE A 127 -4.03 3.19 2.36
CA ILE A 127 -3.72 1.85 1.87
C ILE A 127 -4.38 0.87 2.81
N ASP A 128 -5.24 0.02 2.28
CA ASP A 128 -5.85 -1.10 2.98
C ASP A 128 -5.49 -2.39 2.25
N GLY A 129 -5.38 -3.50 2.96
CA GLY A 129 -5.09 -4.76 2.31
C GLY A 129 -5.28 -5.97 3.18
N GLU A 130 -5.36 -7.11 2.50
CA GLU A 130 -5.53 -8.41 3.11
C GLU A 130 -4.56 -9.41 2.49
N VAL A 131 -4.10 -10.35 3.30
CA VAL A 131 -3.34 -11.51 2.85
C VAL A 131 -4.14 -12.76 3.16
N HIS A 132 -4.41 -13.56 2.13
CA HIS A 132 -5.24 -14.75 2.19
C HIS A 132 -4.40 -16.02 2.02
N LEU A 133 -4.76 -17.06 2.78
CA LEU A 133 -4.31 -18.44 2.55
C LEU A 133 -5.53 -19.26 2.15
N GLY A 134 -5.67 -19.54 0.86
CA GLY A 134 -6.92 -20.09 0.32
C GLY A 134 -8.07 -19.09 0.52
N ASN A 135 -9.10 -19.49 1.28
CA ASN A 135 -10.25 -18.61 1.56
C ASN A 135 -10.16 -17.90 2.93
N ASP A 136 -9.06 -18.10 3.67
CA ASP A 136 -8.90 -17.59 5.03
C ASP A 136 -8.05 -16.31 5.04
N VAL A 137 -8.62 -15.23 5.57
CA VAL A 137 -7.87 -13.99 5.85
C VAL A 137 -6.83 -14.27 6.93
N SER A 138 -5.56 -14.21 6.54
CA SER A 138 -4.42 -14.58 7.36
C SER A 138 -3.64 -13.37 7.88
N ALA A 139 -3.73 -12.23 7.21
CA ALA A 139 -3.29 -10.95 7.75
C ALA A 139 -4.14 -9.83 7.17
N ILE A 140 -4.30 -8.76 7.92
CA ILE A 140 -4.89 -7.50 7.44
C ILE A 140 -3.87 -6.38 7.63
N MET A 141 -3.93 -5.38 6.77
CA MET A 141 -3.13 -4.18 6.92
C MET A 141 -3.93 -2.93 6.54
N PHE A 142 -3.53 -1.83 7.14
CA PHE A 142 -4.08 -0.51 6.86
C PHE A 142 -3.03 0.56 7.18
N GLY A 143 -3.15 1.73 6.57
CA GLY A 143 -2.27 2.86 6.81
C GLY A 143 -2.26 3.84 5.65
N ASP A 144 -1.12 4.46 5.43
CA ASP A 144 -0.92 5.50 4.44
C ASP A 144 0.48 5.41 3.81
N SER A 145 0.84 6.44 3.05
CA SER A 145 2.14 6.55 2.40
C SER A 145 3.31 6.83 3.34
N TYR A 146 3.13 6.87 4.65
CA TYR A 146 4.22 7.03 5.62
C TYR A 146 4.37 5.80 6.51
N LYS A 147 3.25 5.17 6.88
CA LYS A 147 3.24 4.03 7.79
C LYS A 147 2.12 3.05 7.46
N LEU A 148 2.47 1.76 7.49
CA LEU A 148 1.52 0.65 7.46
C LEU A 148 1.48 -0.09 8.79
N THR A 149 0.28 -0.50 9.20
CA THR A 149 0.04 -1.39 10.33
C THR A 149 -0.44 -2.74 9.83
N PHE A 150 0.21 -3.81 10.24
CA PHE A 150 -0.18 -5.19 9.96
C PHE A 150 -0.68 -5.88 11.22
N ILE A 151 -1.77 -6.62 11.08
CA ILE A 151 -2.32 -7.48 12.11
C ILE A 151 -2.32 -8.91 11.59
N LEU A 152 -1.62 -9.80 12.30
CA LEU A 152 -1.42 -11.19 11.90
C LEU A 152 -1.43 -12.14 13.11
N PRO A 153 -1.74 -13.44 12.93
CA PRO A 153 -1.75 -14.39 14.02
C PRO A 153 -0.33 -14.64 14.55
N GLY A 154 -0.20 -14.63 15.87
CA GLY A 154 1.03 -15.01 16.56
C GLY A 154 1.36 -16.48 16.37
N GLN A 155 2.61 -16.84 16.68
CA GLN A 155 3.10 -18.22 16.52
C GLN A 155 2.32 -19.24 17.35
N ASP A 156 1.68 -18.81 18.44
CA ASP A 156 0.84 -19.66 19.29
C ASP A 156 -0.60 -19.85 18.76
N GLY A 157 -0.97 -19.13 17.70
CA GLY A 157 -2.32 -19.12 17.12
C GLY A 157 -3.41 -18.55 18.04
N ARG A 158 -3.04 -17.94 19.17
CA ARG A 158 -3.98 -17.47 20.20
C ARG A 158 -4.01 -15.95 20.33
N ARG A 159 -2.92 -15.29 19.95
CA ARG A 159 -2.78 -13.84 20.04
C ARG A 159 -2.58 -13.25 18.66
N LEU A 160 -2.95 -11.99 18.50
CA LEU A 160 -2.58 -11.19 17.34
C LEU A 160 -1.24 -10.49 17.62
N ILE A 161 -0.43 -10.37 16.58
CA ILE A 161 0.76 -9.53 16.56
C ILE A 161 0.42 -8.31 15.73
N ILE A 162 0.78 -7.13 16.24
CA ILE A 162 0.70 -5.87 15.52
C ILE A 162 2.12 -5.48 15.13
N MET A 163 2.32 -5.15 13.85
CA MET A 163 3.58 -4.65 13.33
C MET A 163 3.34 -3.31 12.64
N GLU A 164 4.08 -2.28 13.02
CA GLU A 164 4.10 -1.00 12.33
C GLU A 164 5.36 -0.94 11.46
N LEU A 165 5.22 -0.50 10.22
CA LEU A 165 6.31 -0.41 9.25
C LEU A 165 6.28 0.95 8.57
N ASN A 166 7.43 1.61 8.50
CA ASN A 166 7.55 2.83 7.69
C ASN A 166 7.69 2.45 6.20
N THR A 167 6.94 3.12 5.35
CA THR A 167 6.88 2.89 3.89
C THR A 167 7.91 3.70 3.13
#